data_AF-A0A7S7SKY5-F1
#
_entry.id   AF-A0A7S7SKY5-F1
#
_cell.length_a   1.000
_cell.length_b   1.000
_cell.length_c   1.000
_cell.angle_alpha   90.00
_cell.angle_beta   90.00
_cell.angle_gamma   90.00
#
_symmetry.space_group_name_H-M   'P 1'
#
loop_
_entity.id
_entity.type
_entity.pdbx_description
1 polymer ?
#
loop_
_entity_poly.entity_id
_entity_poly.type
_entity_poly.pdbx_seq_one_letter_code
_entity_poly.pdbx_strand_id
1 'polypeptide(L)'
;MRGMITPERLAERVCRTLDVPAKDNAEGITEMLRTALTETRDRAIGASKTACLEIAEDEAERSRSVGSTAAQQTALTIAARIRKRYVEVRS
;
A
#
# COMPACT_ATOMS: atom_id res chain seq x y z
N MET A 1 2.97 23.64 3.94
CA MET A 1 2.31 22.31 3.97
C MET A 1 0.88 22.49 4.45
N ARG A 2 -0.14 22.20 3.63
CA ARG A 2 -1.52 22.08 4.14
C ARG A 2 -1.49 21.01 5.23
N GLY A 3 -1.96 21.33 6.43
CA GLY A 3 -1.90 20.41 7.58
C GLY A 3 -2.49 19.06 7.21
N MET A 4 -1.76 17.99 7.51
CA MET A 4 -2.17 16.61 7.27
C MET A 4 -3.58 16.40 7.86
N ILE A 5 -4.53 15.92 7.05
CA ILE A 5 -5.85 15.54 7.54
C ILE A 5 -5.67 14.23 8.31
N THR A 6 -5.87 14.27 9.61
CA THR A 6 -5.93 13.08 10.45
C THR A 6 -7.36 12.54 10.50
N PRO A 7 -7.56 11.24 10.82
CA PRO A 7 -8.90 10.67 10.98
C PRO A 7 -9.78 11.43 11.95
N GLU A 8 -9.22 11.93 13.06
CA GLU A 8 -9.94 12.67 14.10
C GLU A 8 -10.44 14.01 13.57
N ARG A 9 -9.57 14.76 12.90
CA ARG A 9 -9.95 16.06 12.29
C ARG A 9 -10.95 15.87 11.16
N LEU A 10 -10.89 14.75 10.45
CA LEU A 10 -11.88 14.42 9.43
C LEU A 10 -13.22 14.04 10.06
N ALA A 11 -13.23 13.23 11.12
CA ALA A 11 -14.43 12.86 11.85
C ALA A 11 -15.16 14.10 12.40
N GLU A 12 -14.44 15.01 13.06
CA GLU A 12 -15.01 16.29 13.53
C GLU A 12 -15.57 17.16 12.39
N ARG A 13 -14.92 17.14 11.22
CA ARG A 13 -15.42 17.86 10.04
C ARG A 13 -16.69 17.21 9.52
N VAL A 14 -16.75 15.87 9.46
CA VAL A 14 -17.95 15.12 9.06
C VAL A 14 -19.10 15.43 10.02
N CYS A 15 -18.89 15.38 11.34
CA CYS A 15 -19.92 15.72 12.32
C CYS A 15 -20.45 17.15 12.12
N ARG A 16 -19.56 18.14 11.89
CA ARG A 16 -19.97 19.52 11.60
C ARG A 16 -20.71 19.66 10.28
N THR A 17 -20.31 18.94 9.23
CA THR A 17 -20.97 18.98 7.93
C THR A 17 -22.36 18.35 7.97
N LEU A 18 -22.55 17.33 8.81
CA LEU A 18 -23.83 16.63 8.97
C LEU A 18 -24.72 17.21 10.08
N ASP A 19 -24.27 18.27 10.75
CA ASP A 19 -24.95 18.91 11.90
C ASP A 19 -25.30 17.92 13.04
N VAL A 20 -24.37 17.01 13.35
CA VAL A 20 -24.53 16.04 14.45
C VAL A 20 -23.53 16.32 15.59
N PRO A 21 -23.89 16.01 16.85
CA PRO A 21 -22.99 16.19 17.99
C PRO A 21 -21.71 15.37 17.84
N ALA A 22 -20.56 16.05 17.79
CA ALA A 22 -19.27 15.38 17.68
C ALA A 22 -18.96 14.48 18.90
N LYS A 23 -19.43 14.87 20.10
CA LYS A 23 -19.23 14.13 21.34
C LYS A 23 -19.70 12.67 21.26
N ASP A 24 -20.79 12.43 20.55
CA ASP A 24 -21.43 11.12 20.50
C ASP A 24 -21.04 10.31 19.25
N ASN A 25 -20.48 10.97 18.22
CA ASN A 25 -20.29 10.38 16.90
C ASN A 25 -18.83 10.37 16.41
N ALA A 26 -17.99 11.31 16.85
CA ALA A 26 -16.66 11.50 16.27
C ALA A 26 -15.71 10.31 16.53
N GLU A 27 -15.83 9.64 17.67
CA GLU A 27 -14.99 8.48 18.01
C GLU A 27 -15.30 7.29 17.09
N GLY A 28 -16.58 6.93 16.93
CA GLY A 28 -16.99 5.86 16.03
C GLY A 28 -16.60 6.12 14.57
N ILE A 29 -16.75 7.37 14.10
CA ILE A 29 -16.31 7.77 12.76
C ILE A 29 -14.78 7.70 12.64
N THR A 30 -14.04 8.09 13.68
CA THR A 30 -12.57 8.00 13.70
C THR A 30 -12.10 6.55 13.53
N GLU A 31 -12.71 5.60 14.24
CA GLU A 31 -12.36 4.18 14.12
C GLU A 31 -12.71 3.59 12.75
N MET A 32 -13.86 3.97 12.18
CA MET A 32 -14.22 3.60 10.80
C MET A 32 -13.18 4.12 9.79
N LEU A 33 -12.77 5.38 9.94
CA LEU A 33 -11.77 6.00 9.07
C LEU A 33 -10.38 5.34 9.22
N ARG A 34 -9.97 5.00 10.45
CA ARG A 34 -8.70 4.30 10.71
C ARG A 34 -8.70 2.90 10.09
N THR A 35 -9.79 2.17 10.23
CA THR A 35 -9.97 0.84 9.61
C THR A 35 -9.90 0.96 8.09
N ALA A 36 -10.70 1.83 7.49
CA ALA A 36 -10.71 2.05 6.04
C ALA A 36 -9.34 2.47 5.50
N LEU A 37 -8.63 3.34 6.21
CA LEU A 37 -7.29 3.77 5.84
C LEU A 37 -6.28 2.62 5.91
N THR A 38 -6.35 1.79 6.95
CA THR A 38 -5.47 0.62 7.12
C THR A 38 -5.70 -0.39 6.02
N GLU A 39 -6.94 -0.75 5.73
CA GLU A 39 -7.26 -1.67 4.65
C GLU A 39 -6.83 -1.12 3.28
N THR A 40 -7.07 0.17 3.03
CA THR A 40 -6.65 0.82 1.78
C THR A 40 -5.14 0.81 1.64
N ARG A 41 -4.42 1.11 2.73
CA ARG A 41 -2.96 1.06 2.78
C ARG A 41 -2.45 -0.35 2.50
N ASP A 42 -3.04 -1.37 3.10
CA ASP A 42 -2.62 -2.76 2.91
C ASP A 42 -2.88 -3.25 1.48
N ARG A 43 -4.02 -2.88 0.88
CA ARG A 43 -4.31 -3.15 -0.54
C ARG A 43 -3.30 -2.42 -1.44
N ALA A 44 -3.01 -1.15 -1.18
CA ALA A 44 -2.06 -0.36 -1.97
C ALA A 44 -0.62 -0.90 -1.86
N ILE A 45 -0.18 -1.28 -0.66
CA ILE A 45 1.10 -1.96 -0.44
C ILE A 45 1.13 -3.28 -1.23
N GLY A 46 0.03 -4.04 -1.18
CA GLY A 46 -0.07 -5.29 -1.91
C GLY A 46 0.05 -5.12 -3.42
N ALA A 47 -0.72 -4.20 -3.99
CA ALA A 47 -0.66 -3.86 -5.41
C ALA A 47 0.74 -3.35 -5.82
N SER A 48 1.36 -2.52 -4.99
CA SER A 48 2.72 -2.01 -5.26
C SER A 48 3.75 -3.13 -5.28
N LYS A 49 3.64 -4.11 -4.38
CA LYS A 49 4.52 -5.28 -4.37
C LYS A 49 4.34 -6.15 -5.61
N THR A 50 3.11 -6.35 -6.07
CA THR A 50 2.82 -7.04 -7.33
C THR A 50 3.46 -6.32 -8.52
N ALA A 51 3.26 -5.00 -8.64
CA ALA A 51 3.87 -4.21 -9.72
C ALA A 51 5.41 -4.28 -9.67
N CYS A 52 6.02 -4.17 -8.48
CA CYS A 52 7.47 -4.30 -8.33
C CYS A 52 7.98 -5.70 -8.71
N LEU A 53 7.19 -6.75 -8.47
CA LEU A 53 7.52 -8.12 -8.85
C LEU A 53 7.52 -8.27 -10.38
N GLU A 54 6.45 -7.81 -11.03
CA GLU A 54 6.32 -7.82 -12.49
C GLU A 54 7.48 -7.07 -13.16
N ILE A 55 7.81 -5.86 -12.67
CA ILE A 55 8.93 -5.06 -13.19
C ILE A 55 10.27 -5.81 -13.06
N ALA A 56 10.50 -6.51 -11.95
CA ALA A 56 11.74 -7.25 -11.73
C ALA A 56 11.82 -8.49 -12.64
N GLU A 57 10.70 -9.16 -12.90
CA GLU A 57 10.64 -10.30 -13.81
C GLU A 57 10.84 -9.87 -15.27
N ASP A 58 10.20 -8.79 -15.69
CA ASP A 58 10.38 -8.18 -17.01
C ASP A 58 11.83 -7.74 -17.23
N GLU A 59 12.48 -7.18 -16.20
CA GLU A 59 13.87 -6.78 -16.31
C GLU A 59 14.82 -7.96 -16.44
N ALA A 60 14.52 -9.08 -15.75
CA ALA A 60 15.26 -10.32 -15.93
C ALA A 60 15.12 -10.85 -17.36
N GLU A 61 13.92 -10.77 -17.94
CA GLU A 61 13.64 -11.15 -19.33
C GLU A 61 14.42 -10.27 -20.33
N ARG A 62 14.33 -8.94 -20.18
CA ARG A 62 15.06 -7.99 -21.04
C ARG A 62 16.56 -8.18 -20.95
N SER A 63 17.10 -8.32 -19.73
CA SER A 63 18.53 -8.57 -19.51
C SER A 63 18.99 -9.87 -20.15
N ARG A 64 18.17 -10.93 -20.10
CA ARG A 64 18.47 -12.19 -20.79
C ARG A 64 18.53 -12.01 -22.30
N SER A 65 17.61 -11.25 -22.89
CA SER A 65 17.54 -11.03 -24.35
C SER A 65 18.79 -10.36 -24.93
N VAL A 66 19.52 -9.59 -24.12
CA VAL A 66 20.77 -8.91 -24.50
C VAL A 66 22.02 -9.59 -23.96
N GLY A 67 21.90 -10.77 -23.32
CA GLY A 67 23.03 -11.52 -22.76
C GLY A 67 23.63 -10.90 -21.49
N SER A 68 22.94 -9.98 -20.81
CA SER A 68 23.41 -9.34 -19.58
C SER A 68 23.13 -10.21 -18.35
N THR A 69 23.95 -11.23 -18.15
CA THR A 69 23.77 -12.23 -17.08
C THR A 69 23.78 -11.61 -15.67
N ALA A 70 24.66 -10.62 -15.43
CA ALA A 70 24.75 -9.97 -14.12
C ALA A 70 23.46 -9.21 -13.78
N ALA A 71 22.93 -8.42 -14.73
CA ALA A 71 21.68 -7.67 -14.54
C ALA A 71 20.48 -8.61 -14.38
N GLN A 72 20.41 -9.67 -15.20
CA GLN A 72 19.39 -10.71 -15.07
C GLN A 72 19.38 -11.31 -13.67
N GLN A 73 20.55 -11.69 -13.14
CA GLN A 73 20.64 -12.33 -11.82
C GLN A 73 20.27 -11.38 -10.68
N THR A 74 20.61 -10.10 -10.79
CA THR A 74 20.17 -9.06 -9.86
C THR A 74 18.65 -8.94 -9.86
N ALA A 75 18.03 -8.85 -11.03
CA ALA A 75 16.58 -8.74 -11.18
C ALA A 75 15.83 -9.97 -10.61
N LEU A 76 16.31 -11.18 -10.93
CA LEU A 76 15.77 -12.42 -10.36
C LEU A 76 15.91 -12.49 -8.83
N THR A 77 17.03 -12.01 -8.29
CA THR A 77 17.24 -11.96 -6.83
C THR A 77 16.25 -11.01 -6.15
N ILE A 78 15.95 -9.87 -6.78
CA ILE A 78 14.94 -8.92 -6.28
C ILE A 78 13.55 -9.57 -6.32
N ALA A 79 13.16 -10.16 -7.45
CA ALA A 79 11.88 -10.86 -7.60
C ALA A 79 11.70 -11.96 -6.55
N ALA A 80 12.71 -12.81 -6.35
CA ALA A 80 12.69 -13.87 -5.33
C ALA A 80 12.53 -13.31 -3.91
N ARG A 81 13.20 -12.21 -3.58
CA ARG A 81 13.06 -11.54 -2.27
C ARG A 81 11.64 -10.97 -2.06
N ILE A 82 11.02 -10.42 -3.10
CA ILE A 82 9.65 -9.92 -3.05
C ILE A 82 8.66 -11.07 -2.81
N ARG A 83 8.76 -12.16 -3.59
CA ARG A 83 7.91 -13.35 -3.44
C ARG A 83 7.97 -13.94 -2.04
N LYS A 84 9.18 -14.23 -1.53
CA LYS A 84 9.38 -14.81 -0.20
C LYS A 84 8.78 -13.95 0.92
N ARG A 85 8.90 -12.62 0.81
CA ARG A 85 8.43 -11.70 1.86
C ARG A 85 6.93 -11.38 1.79
N TYR A 86 6.24 -11.73 0.72
CA TYR A 86 4.89 -11.24 0.49
C TYR A 86 3.88 -12.29 -0.01
N VAL A 87 4.28 -13.15 -0.93
CA VAL A 87 3.39 -14.14 -1.55
C VAL A 87 3.26 -15.38 -0.67
N GLU A 88 4.39 -15.89 -0.16
CA GLU A 88 4.42 -17.10 0.68
C GLU A 88 3.84 -16.89 2.09
N VAL A 89 3.83 -15.65 2.60
CA VAL A 89 3.28 -15.33 3.93
C VAL A 89 1.74 -15.21 3.92
N ARG A 90 1.14 -15.04 2.74
CA ARG A 90 -0.32 -14.93 2.57
C ARG A 90 -0.98 -16.23 2.06
N SER A 91 -0.23 -17.33 1.96
CA SER A 91 -0.71 -18.65 1.49
C SER A 91 -1.14 -19.55 2.65
#